data_AF-A0A1H4IMA6-F1
#
_entry.id   AF-A0A1H4IMA6-F1
#
_cell.length_a   1.000
_cell.length_b   1.000
_cell.length_c   1.000
_cell.angle_alpha   90.00
_cell.angle_beta   90.00
_cell.angle_gamma   90.00
#
_symmetry.space_group_name_H-M   'P 1'
#
loop_
_entity.id
_entity.type
_entity.pdbx_description
1 polymer ?
#
loop_
_entity_poly.entity_id
_entity_poly.type
_entity_poly.pdbx_seq_one_letter_code
_entity_poly.pdbx_strand_id
1 'polypeptide(L)' 'MSKYSEIYKNISQILLAEFGVSDEYIKGEYRLNGDILDNRLEVFELTLNVENEYQIGIDENLITEKTTFGDLVKIVENAL' A
#
# COMPACT_ATOMS: atom_id res chain seq x y z
N MET A 1 -19.50 -1.51 -4.12
CA MET A 1 -18.07 -1.25 -4.36
C MET A 1 -17.41 -2.58 -4.68
N SER A 2 -16.32 -2.59 -5.46
CA SER A 2 -15.52 -3.80 -5.63
C SER A 2 -14.60 -3.99 -4.42
N LYS A 3 -14.20 -5.23 -4.13
CA LYS A 3 -13.21 -5.55 -3.09
C LYS A 3 -11.93 -4.72 -3.27
N TYR A 4 -11.41 -4.67 -4.50
CA TYR A 4 -10.33 -3.75 -4.88
C TYR A 4 -10.55 -2.30 -4.44
N SER A 5 -11.73 -1.71 -4.70
CA SER A 5 -12.00 -0.30 -4.36
C SER A 5 -12.08 -0.04 -2.85
N GLU A 6 -12.51 -1.04 -2.06
CA GLU A 6 -12.50 -0.98 -0.60
C GLU A 6 -11.07 -1.05 -0.05
N ILE A 7 -10.27 -1.98 -0.57
CA ILE A 7 -8.86 -2.11 -0.19
C ILE A 7 -8.08 -0.85 -0.55
N TYR A 8 -8.23 -0.37 -1.79
CA TYR A 8 -7.61 0.86 -2.25
C TYR A 8 -7.87 2.01 -1.28
N LYS A 9 -9.15 2.24 -0.94
CA LYS A 9 -9.56 3.32 -0.05
C LYS A 9 -8.96 3.17 1.35
N ASN A 10 -8.99 1.97 1.92
CA ASN A 10 -8.48 1.73 3.27
C ASN A 10 -6.95 1.93 3.33
N ILE A 11 -6.19 1.41 2.36
CA ILE A 11 -4.73 1.63 2.33
C ILE A 11 -4.43 3.12 2.10
N SER A 12 -5.22 3.84 1.29
CA SER A 12 -5.09 5.30 1.17
C SER A 12 -5.31 6.02 2.52
N GLN A 13 -6.25 5.55 3.34
CA GLN A 13 -6.47 6.09 4.68
C GLN A 13 -5.30 5.80 5.64
N ILE A 14 -4.66 4.64 5.54
CA ILE A 14 -3.43 4.31 6.29
C ILE A 14 -2.31 5.27 5.87
N LEU A 15 -2.13 5.49 4.56
CA LEU A 15 -1.14 6.42 4.01
C LEU A 15 -1.34 7.85 4.53
N LEU A 16 -2.59 8.32 4.59
CA LEU A 16 -2.90 9.62 5.18
C LEU A 16 -2.64 9.67 6.69
N ALA A 17 -3.08 8.66 7.43
CA ALA A 17 -3.04 8.67 8.89
C ALA A 17 -1.62 8.49 9.45
N GLU A 18 -0.84 7.58 8.87
CA GLU A 18 0.48 7.17 9.40
C GLU A 18 1.63 7.94 8.73
N PHE A 19 1.47 8.34 7.46
CA PHE A 19 2.53 8.98 6.67
C PHE A 19 2.19 10.41 6.23
N GLY A 20 0.97 10.88 6.48
CA GLY A 20 0.54 12.22 6.06
C GLY A 20 0.37 12.38 4.55
N VAL A 21 0.28 11.28 3.80
CA VAL A 21 0.14 11.32 2.34
C VAL A 21 -1.34 11.50 1.95
N SER A 22 -1.66 12.63 1.34
CA SER A 22 -3.02 12.92 0.86
C SER A 22 -3.42 12.09 -0.37
N ASP A 23 -4.71 11.76 -0.49
CA ASP A 23 -5.29 10.97 -1.59
C ASP A 23 -4.91 11.49 -3.00
N GLU A 24 -4.70 12.79 -3.17
CA GLU A 24 -4.31 13.40 -4.45
C GLU A 24 -2.94 12.93 -4.97
N TYR A 25 -2.09 12.45 -4.06
CA TYR A 25 -0.77 11.87 -4.35
C TYR A 25 -0.79 10.34 -4.44
N ILE A 26 -1.95 9.70 -4.29
CA ILE A 26 -2.09 8.24 -4.30
C ILE A 26 -2.76 7.79 -5.60
N LYS A 27 -1.96 7.26 -6.52
CA LYS A 27 -2.43 6.68 -7.78
C LYS A 27 -1.96 5.25 -7.94
N GLY A 28 -2.79 4.42 -8.56
CA GLY A 28 -2.50 3.00 -8.74
C GLY A 28 -1.17 2.73 -9.46
N GLU A 29 -0.77 3.59 -10.39
CA GLU A 29 0.47 3.48 -11.14
C GLU A 29 1.71 4.07 -10.44
N TYR A 30 1.55 4.75 -9.31
CA TYR A 30 2.67 5.36 -8.58
C TYR A 30 3.40 4.33 -7.74
N ARG A 31 4.74 4.39 -7.77
CA ARG A 31 5.59 3.51 -6.97
C ARG A 31 5.48 3.87 -5.50
N LEU A 32 5.43 2.83 -4.66
CA LEU A 32 5.44 3.02 -3.21
C LEU A 32 6.70 3.79 -2.78
N ASN A 33 7.87 3.35 -3.24
CA ASN A 33 9.12 4.07 -3.01
C ASN A 33 9.37 5.13 -4.09
N GLY A 34 9.59 6.37 -3.67
CA GLY A 34 10.03 7.51 -4.49
C GLY A 34 8.91 8.33 -5.13
N ASP A 35 7.73 7.74 -5.39
CA ASP A 35 6.59 8.51 -5.91
C ASP A 35 5.57 8.84 -4.80
N ILE A 36 5.35 7.92 -3.84
CA ILE A 36 4.41 8.09 -2.72
C ILE A 36 5.15 8.33 -1.40
N LEU A 37 6.11 7.47 -1.07
CA LEU A 37 6.91 7.52 0.16
C LEU A 37 8.36 7.84 -0.17
N ASP A 38 9.08 8.43 0.77
CA ASP A 38 10.41 8.99 0.52
C ASP A 38 11.51 7.91 0.57
N ASN A 39 11.25 6.79 1.25
CA ASN A 39 12.26 5.76 1.46
C ASN A 39 11.68 4.36 1.67
N ARG A 40 12.56 3.35 1.59
CA ARG A 40 12.18 1.93 1.80
C ARG A 40 11.71 1.60 3.21
N LEU A 41 12.13 2.33 4.23
CA LEU A 41 11.71 2.06 5.61
C LEU A 41 10.22 2.36 5.77
N GLU A 42 9.76 3.48 5.23
CA GLU A 42 8.34 3.83 5.21
C GLU A 42 7.51 2.82 4.40
N VAL A 43 8.03 2.32 3.28
CA VAL A 43 7.35 1.26 2.50
C VAL A 43 7.21 -0.02 3.32
N PHE A 44 8.25 -0.37 4.09
CA PHE A 44 8.19 -1.51 5.00
C PHE A 44 7.18 -1.30 6.12
N GLU A 45 7.19 -0.13 6.77
CA GLU A 45 6.20 0.24 7.80
C GLU A 45 4.77 0.22 7.27
N LEU A 46 4.54 0.72 6.05
CA LEU A 46 3.24 0.64 5.38
C LEU A 46 2.82 -0.82 5.20
N THR A 47 3.74 -1.68 4.76
CA THR A 47 3.47 -3.10 4.55
C THR A 47 3.03 -3.77 5.85
N LEU A 48 3.74 -3.51 6.97
CA LEU A 48 3.37 -4.00 8.29
C LEU A 48 1.99 -3.49 8.75
N ASN A 49 1.70 -2.20 8.54
CA ASN A 49 0.41 -1.63 8.88
C ASN A 49 -0.74 -2.28 8.09
N VAL A 50 -0.51 -2.56 6.81
CA VAL A 50 -1.46 -3.26 5.95
C VAL A 50 -1.65 -4.72 6.37
N GLU A 51 -0.57 -5.45 6.67
CA GLU A 51 -0.63 -6.81 7.21
C GLU A 51 -1.47 -6.87 8.49
N ASN A 52 -1.25 -5.91 9.40
CA ASN A 52 -2.00 -5.81 10.65
C ASN A 52 -3.47 -5.46 10.42
N GLU A 53 -3.79 -4.50 9.55
CA GLU A 53 -5.18 -4.12 9.25
C GLU A 53 -5.98 -5.29 8.68
N TYR A 54 -5.38 -6.07 7.78
CA TYR A 54 -6.05 -7.16 7.07
C TYR A 54 -5.85 -8.54 7.71
N GLN A 55 -5.00 -8.66 8.73
CA GLN A 55 -4.61 -9.91 9.35
C GLN A 55 -4.06 -10.94 8.33
N ILE A 56 -3.20 -10.46 7.42
CA ILE A 56 -2.55 -11.26 6.36
C ILE A 56 -1.02 -11.22 6.49
N GLY A 57 -0.34 -12.12 5.78
CA GLY A 57 1.10 -12.03 5.55
C GLY A 57 1.41 -11.71 4.09
N ILE A 58 2.23 -10.69 3.86
CA ILE A 58 2.74 -10.27 2.55
C ILE A 58 4.18 -10.75 2.42
N ASP A 59 4.47 -11.53 1.39
CA ASP A 59 5.85 -11.90 1.08
C ASP A 59 6.63 -10.65 0.67
N GLU A 60 7.61 -10.25 1.49
CA GLU A 60 8.47 -9.09 1.26
C GLU A 60 9.15 -9.13 -0.11
N ASN A 61 9.37 -10.31 -0.70
CA ASN A 61 9.96 -10.44 -2.04
C ASN A 61 9.03 -9.89 -3.15
N LEU A 62 7.73 -9.73 -2.88
CA LEU A 62 6.78 -9.08 -3.78
C LEU A 62 6.88 -7.55 -3.73
N ILE A 63 7.48 -7.01 -2.66
CA ILE A 63 7.67 -5.58 -2.46
C ILE A 63 9.07 -5.18 -2.93
N THR A 64 9.11 -4.54 -4.09
CA THR A 64 10.34 -4.12 -4.77
C THR A 64 10.30 -2.62 -5.04
N GLU A 65 11.43 -2.06 -5.50
CA GLU A 65 11.53 -0.65 -5.95
C GLU A 65 10.55 -0.24 -7.04
N LYS A 66 9.98 -1.21 -7.74
CA LYS A 66 9.04 -0.98 -8.84
C LYS A 66 7.60 -1.22 -8.43
N THR A 67 7.37 -1.73 -7.22
CA THR A 67 6.02 -2.07 -6.76
C THR A 67 5.20 -0.79 -6.63
N THR A 68 4.06 -0.78 -7.31
CA THR A 68 3.13 0.35 -7.31
C THR A 68 2.08 0.20 -6.22
N PHE A 69 1.37 1.28 -5.92
CA PHE A 69 0.22 1.24 -5.01
C PHE A 69 -0.85 0.26 -5.48
N GLY A 70 -1.14 0.23 -6.79
CA GLY A 70 -2.09 -0.72 -7.36
C GLY A 70 -1.63 -2.18 -7.24
N ASP A 71 -0.32 -2.43 -7.28
CA ASP A 71 0.23 -3.76 -7.04
C ASP A 71 0.04 -4.18 -5.57
N LEU A 72 0.31 -3.29 -4.61
CA LEU A 72 0.04 -3.55 -3.19
C LEU A 72 -1.43 -3.90 -2.95
N VAL A 73 -2.36 -3.13 -3.52
CA VAL A 73 -3.80 -3.39 -3.41
C VAL A 73 -4.15 -4.79 -3.95
N LYS A 74 -3.58 -5.20 -5.09
CA LYS A 74 -3.80 -6.54 -5.66
C LYS A 74 -3.19 -7.65 -4.80
N ILE A 75 -2.01 -7.42 -4.22
CA ILE A 75 -1.36 -8.37 -3.32
C ILE A 75 -2.30 -8.65 -2.13
N VAL A 76 -2.83 -7.60 -1.51
CA VAL A 76 -3.81 -7.72 -0.41
C VAL A 76 -5.10 -8.39 -0.88
N GLU A 77 -5.63 -8.01 -2.05
CA GLU A 77 -6.86 -8.60 -2.60
C GLU A 77 -6.74 -10.11 -2.83
N ASN A 78 -5.56 -10.56 -3.29
CA ASN A 78 -5.26 -11.97 -3.53
C ASN A 78 -5.00 -12.78 -2.25
N ALA A 79 -4.61 -12.11 -1.15
CA ALA A 79 -4.35 -12.74 0.14
C ALA A 79 -5.63 -12.95 0.98
N LEU A 80 -6.68 -12.17 0.69
CA LEU A 80 -8.00 -12.22 1.34
C LEU A 80 -8.96 -13.20 0.65
#